data_AF-A0A8T7JKY0-F1
#
_entry.id   AF-A0A8T7JKY0-F1
#
_cell.length_a   1.000
_cell.length_b   1.000
_cell.length_c   1.000
_cell.angle_alpha   90.00
_cell.angle_beta   90.00
_cell.angle_gamma   90.00
#
_symmetry.space_group_name_H-M   'P 1'
#
loop_
_entity.id
_entity.type
_entity.pdbx_description
1 polymer ?
#
loop_
_entity_poly.entity_id
_entity_poly.type
_entity_poly.pdbx_seq_one_letter_code
_entity_poly.pdbx_strand_id
1 'polypeptide(L)'
;MTLLQRFKSYVLAWLQYGLGWCLFVSGIAAWHKRLHTYAMMQLQRASHKHHNKAQQLMGKLLTYRGETIIDRRAGMALLQQQADSGDAQAQFLLAEALLNPQLVVGAEQEQQAVKWYLLAAKQDHAMAALRLSKAYAQGALGLEKSEEQAQYWSSQFMRHSKMSSDL
;
A
#
# COMPACT_ATOMS: atom_id res chain seq x y z
N MET A 1 19.83 2.44 -26.65
CA MET A 1 19.13 1.19 -26.26
C MET A 1 18.13 0.82 -27.34
N THR A 2 18.20 -0.38 -27.91
CA THR A 2 17.35 -0.77 -29.05
C THR A 2 15.96 -1.25 -28.60
N LEU A 3 14.94 -1.15 -29.46
CA LEU A 3 13.57 -1.60 -29.19
C LEU A 3 13.52 -3.06 -28.69
N LEU A 4 14.37 -3.92 -29.24
CA LEU A 4 14.51 -5.32 -28.84
C LEU A 4 15.02 -5.48 -27.40
N GLN A 5 15.94 -4.61 -26.95
CA GLN A 5 16.44 -4.62 -25.56
C GLN A 5 15.35 -4.18 -24.58
N ARG A 6 14.56 -3.15 -24.93
CA ARG A 6 13.41 -2.74 -24.13
C ARG A 6 12.38 -3.87 -24.02
N PHE A 7 12.01 -4.50 -25.13
CA PHE A 7 11.07 -5.61 -25.13
C PHE A 7 11.54 -6.80 -24.27
N LYS A 8 12.78 -7.25 -24.44
CA LYS A 8 13.39 -8.30 -23.59
C LYS A 8 13.37 -7.92 -22.11
N SER A 9 13.65 -6.65 -21.80
CA SER A 9 13.64 -6.17 -20.42
C SER A 9 12.24 -6.20 -19.79
N TYR A 10 11.19 -5.87 -20.56
CA TYR A 10 9.79 -5.95 -20.11
C TYR A 10 9.33 -7.39 -19.86
N VAL A 11 9.59 -8.31 -20.81
CA VAL A 11 9.23 -9.73 -20.66
C VAL A 11 9.91 -10.33 -19.43
N LEU A 12 11.19 -9.99 -19.22
CA LEU A 12 11.92 -10.42 -18.03
C LEU A 12 11.31 -9.85 -16.73
N ALA A 13 10.82 -8.60 -16.72
CA ALA A 13 10.14 -8.02 -15.56
C ALA A 13 8.89 -8.79 -15.18
N TRP A 14 8.10 -9.18 -16.19
CA TRP A 14 6.88 -9.95 -16.03
C TRP A 14 7.14 -11.34 -15.46
N LEU A 15 8.18 -12.03 -15.96
CA LEU A 15 8.61 -13.33 -15.43
C LEU A 15 9.11 -13.22 -13.99
N GLN A 16 9.89 -12.19 -13.68
CA GLN A 16 10.38 -11.92 -12.32
C GLN A 16 9.23 -11.64 -11.36
N TYR A 17 8.23 -10.84 -11.78
CA TYR A 17 7.02 -10.60 -11.02
C TYR A 17 6.22 -11.89 -10.79
N GLY A 18 5.92 -12.64 -11.85
CA GLY A 18 5.14 -13.87 -11.77
C GLY A 18 5.79 -14.91 -10.85
N LEU A 19 7.10 -15.11 -10.97
CA LEU A 19 7.84 -16.03 -10.12
C LEU A 19 7.88 -15.58 -8.65
N GLY A 20 8.18 -14.29 -8.41
CA GLY A 20 8.19 -13.72 -7.07
C GLY A 20 6.80 -13.78 -6.40
N TRP A 21 5.75 -13.47 -7.15
CA TRP A 21 4.36 -13.54 -6.70
C TRP A 21 3.93 -14.98 -6.39
N CYS A 22 4.19 -15.94 -7.29
CA CYS A 22 3.85 -17.34 -7.05
C CYS A 22 4.53 -17.91 -5.80
N LEU A 23 5.82 -17.63 -5.60
CA LEU A 23 6.55 -18.06 -4.41
C LEU A 23 5.99 -17.44 -3.12
N PHE A 24 5.52 -16.20 -3.21
CA PHE A 24 4.94 -15.50 -2.09
C PHE A 24 3.52 -16.00 -1.73
N VAL A 25 2.66 -16.19 -2.74
CA VAL A 25 1.27 -16.63 -2.56
C VAL A 25 1.16 -18.10 -2.20
N SER A 26 2.08 -18.95 -2.66
CA SER A 26 2.08 -20.38 -2.32
C SER A 26 2.31 -20.65 -0.83
N GLY A 27 2.70 -19.64 -0.05
CA GLY A 27 2.99 -19.78 1.38
C GLY A 27 4.29 -20.50 1.68
N ILE A 28 4.91 -21.18 0.71
CA ILE A 28 6.18 -21.91 0.87
C ILE A 28 7.30 -20.95 1.30
N ALA A 29 7.31 -19.73 0.76
CA ALA A 29 8.24 -18.69 1.17
C ALA A 29 8.07 -18.24 2.62
N ALA A 30 6.91 -18.44 3.26
CA ALA A 30 6.71 -18.08 4.68
C ALA A 30 7.51 -19.00 5.62
N TRP A 31 7.80 -20.23 5.20
CA TRP A 31 8.48 -21.24 6.02
C TRP A 31 9.98 -21.34 5.72
N HIS A 32 10.42 -20.82 4.58
CA HIS A 32 11.81 -20.90 4.14
C HIS A 32 12.41 -19.52 3.89
N LYS A 33 13.27 -19.07 4.81
CA LYS A 33 13.96 -17.77 4.75
C LYS A 33 14.60 -17.50 3.38
N ARG A 34 15.31 -18.47 2.81
CA ARG A 34 15.95 -18.32 1.48
C ARG A 34 14.95 -18.06 0.35
N LEU A 35 13.80 -18.73 0.38
CA LEU A 35 12.75 -18.55 -0.62
C LEU A 35 12.02 -17.21 -0.43
N HIS A 36 11.83 -16.78 0.82
CA HIS A 36 11.35 -15.42 1.13
C HIS A 36 12.27 -14.35 0.55
N THR A 37 13.57 -14.42 0.86
CA THR A 37 14.56 -13.47 0.35
C THR A 37 14.61 -13.49 -1.18
N TYR A 38 14.52 -14.66 -1.80
CA TYR A 38 14.50 -14.78 -3.26
C TYR A 38 13.23 -14.17 -3.87
N ALA A 39 12.04 -14.46 -3.32
CA ALA A 39 10.79 -13.88 -3.78
C ALA A 39 10.81 -12.35 -3.70
N MET A 40 11.30 -11.80 -2.58
CA MET A 40 11.50 -10.36 -2.40
C MET A 40 12.50 -9.80 -3.44
N MET A 41 13.63 -10.47 -3.66
CA MET A 41 14.60 -10.03 -4.67
C MET A 41 14.00 -10.00 -6.09
N GLN A 42 13.18 -11.00 -6.47
CA GLN A 42 12.55 -11.01 -7.79
C GLN A 42 11.49 -9.92 -7.95
N LEU A 43 10.67 -9.70 -6.92
CA LEU A 43 9.72 -8.59 -6.90
C LEU A 43 10.44 -7.23 -6.96
N GLN A 44 11.64 -7.09 -6.35
CA GLN A 44 12.43 -5.85 -6.40
C GLN A 44 12.98 -5.60 -7.80
N ARG A 45 13.47 -6.64 -8.47
CA ARG A 45 13.94 -6.54 -9.86
C ARG A 45 12.81 -6.19 -10.82
N ALA A 46 11.61 -6.72 -10.58
CA ALA A 46 10.42 -6.35 -11.34
C ALA A 46 9.96 -4.91 -11.06
N SER A 47 10.10 -4.42 -9.82
CA SER A 47 9.71 -3.07 -9.43
C SER A 47 10.55 -1.98 -10.11
N HIS A 48 11.86 -2.22 -10.30
CA HIS A 48 12.78 -1.31 -11.02
C HIS A 48 12.39 -1.06 -12.50
N LYS A 49 11.47 -1.84 -13.06
CA LYS A 49 11.05 -1.74 -14.47
C LYS A 49 9.66 -1.14 -14.64
N HIS A 50 9.21 -0.34 -13.67
CA HIS A 50 7.91 0.36 -13.69
C HIS A 50 6.69 -0.57 -13.81
N HIS A 51 6.76 -1.79 -13.27
CA HIS A 51 5.57 -2.63 -13.17
C HIS A 51 4.75 -2.22 -11.94
N ASN A 52 3.73 -1.39 -12.12
CA ASN A 52 2.92 -0.79 -11.04
C ASN A 52 2.42 -1.83 -10.01
N LYS A 53 1.94 -3.00 -10.46
CA LYS A 53 1.49 -4.08 -9.55
C LYS A 53 2.62 -4.69 -8.72
N ALA A 54 3.81 -4.85 -9.29
CA ALA A 54 4.98 -5.30 -8.54
C ALA A 54 5.45 -4.26 -7.54
N GLN A 55 5.40 -2.98 -7.91
CA GLN A 55 5.76 -1.87 -7.03
C GLN A 55 4.78 -1.77 -5.85
N GLN A 56 3.47 -1.87 -6.08
CA GLN A 56 2.44 -1.90 -5.03
C GLN A 56 2.63 -3.06 -4.07
N LEU A 57 2.76 -4.26 -4.63
CA LEU A 57 3.01 -5.44 -3.83
C LEU A 57 4.29 -5.29 -3.02
N MET A 58 5.38 -4.85 -3.65
CA MET A 58 6.66 -4.68 -2.99
C MET A 58 6.60 -3.65 -1.87
N GLY A 59 5.98 -2.48 -2.11
CA GLY A 59 5.77 -1.45 -1.10
C GLY A 59 5.05 -2.02 0.13
N LYS A 60 3.93 -2.71 -0.09
CA LYS A 60 3.19 -3.40 0.97
C LYS A 60 4.04 -4.44 1.70
N LEU A 61 4.74 -5.30 0.97
CA LEU A 61 5.52 -6.39 1.58
C LEU A 61 6.69 -5.87 2.39
N LEU A 62 7.44 -4.92 1.85
CA LEU A 62 8.55 -4.32 2.58
C LEU A 62 8.03 -3.58 3.80
N THR A 63 7.01 -2.72 3.68
CA THR A 63 6.48 -1.94 4.81
C THR A 63 6.01 -2.80 5.98
N TYR A 64 5.30 -3.90 5.72
CA TYR A 64 4.67 -4.70 6.78
C TYR A 64 5.37 -6.02 7.10
N ARG A 65 6.21 -6.54 6.20
CA ARG A 65 6.90 -7.84 6.34
C ARG A 65 8.41 -7.76 6.13
N GLY A 66 8.98 -6.56 5.94
CA GLY A 66 10.43 -6.37 5.91
C GLY A 66 11.08 -6.86 7.20
N GLU A 67 12.16 -7.66 7.08
CA GLU A 67 12.88 -8.23 8.23
C GLU A 67 13.48 -7.11 9.09
N THR A 68 14.00 -6.07 8.45
CA THR A 68 14.63 -4.93 9.14
C THR A 68 13.80 -3.66 9.04
N ILE A 69 14.09 -2.70 9.92
CA ILE A 69 13.49 -1.36 9.85
C ILE A 69 13.85 -0.63 8.53
N ILE A 70 15.04 -0.92 7.99
CA ILE A 70 15.52 -0.35 6.72
C ILE A 70 14.64 -0.86 5.58
N ASP A 71 14.34 -2.16 5.56
CA ASP A 71 13.44 -2.76 4.57
C ASP A 71 12.05 -2.13 4.66
N ARG A 72 11.51 -2.00 5.88
CA ARG A 72 10.18 -1.40 6.07
C ARG A 72 10.10 0.06 5.62
N ARG A 73 11.16 0.84 5.85
CA ARG A 73 11.27 2.23 5.35
C ARG A 73 11.43 2.29 3.83
N ALA A 74 12.16 1.35 3.23
CA ALA A 74 12.25 1.25 1.77
C ALA A 74 10.87 0.93 1.15
N GLY A 75 10.08 0.06 1.79
CA GLY A 75 8.69 -0.19 1.40
C GLY A 75 7.83 1.06 1.47
N MET A 76 7.95 1.83 2.56
CA MET A 76 7.21 3.08 2.74
C MET A 76 7.58 4.11 1.66
N ALA A 77 8.86 4.21 1.29
CA ALA A 77 9.29 5.08 0.19
C ALA A 77 8.69 4.67 -1.17
N LEU A 78 8.54 3.37 -1.43
CA LEU A 78 7.84 2.88 -2.64
C LEU A 78 6.35 3.19 -2.60
N LEU A 79 5.71 3.09 -1.43
CA LEU A 79 4.31 3.49 -1.25
C LEU A 79 4.13 5.00 -1.48
N GLN A 80 5.09 5.82 -1.02
CA GLN A 80 5.08 7.26 -1.26
C GLN A 80 5.03 7.58 -2.76
N GLN A 81 5.93 7.00 -3.55
CA GLN A 81 5.98 7.23 -5.00
C GLN A 81 4.66 6.87 -5.72
N GLN A 82 3.96 5.85 -5.23
CA GLN A 82 2.69 5.41 -5.81
C GLN A 82 1.51 6.24 -5.31
N ALA A 83 1.55 6.64 -4.04
CA ALA A 83 0.57 7.55 -3.48
C ALA A 83 0.60 8.91 -4.20
N ASP A 84 1.81 9.40 -4.50
CA ASP A 84 2.06 10.63 -5.27
C ASP A 84 1.57 10.52 -6.72
N SER A 85 1.57 9.32 -7.32
CA SER A 85 1.00 9.09 -8.65
C SER A 85 -0.53 8.92 -8.64
N GLY A 86 -1.17 9.02 -7.47
CA GLY A 86 -2.61 8.99 -7.32
C GLY A 86 -3.20 7.63 -6.94
N ASP A 87 -2.39 6.59 -6.72
CA ASP A 87 -2.90 5.26 -6.44
C ASP A 87 -3.62 5.17 -5.08
N ALA A 88 -4.95 4.98 -5.10
CA ALA A 88 -5.78 5.00 -3.89
C ALA A 88 -5.36 3.97 -2.84
N GLN A 89 -4.94 2.78 -3.28
CA GLN A 89 -4.47 1.72 -2.38
C GLN A 89 -3.14 2.10 -1.72
N ALA A 90 -2.20 2.68 -2.47
CA ALA A 90 -0.93 3.14 -1.93
C ALA A 90 -1.11 4.34 -0.99
N GLN A 91 -2.00 5.28 -1.31
CA GLN A 91 -2.37 6.39 -0.42
C GLN A 91 -2.88 5.85 0.94
N PHE A 92 -3.77 4.87 0.92
CA PHE A 92 -4.25 4.22 2.14
C PHE A 92 -3.10 3.53 2.92
N LEU A 93 -2.26 2.73 2.25
CA LEU A 93 -1.18 2.01 2.93
C LEU A 93 -0.10 2.95 3.46
N LEU A 94 0.18 4.05 2.77
CA LEU A 94 1.09 5.09 3.24
C LEU A 94 0.55 5.76 4.51
N ALA A 95 -0.76 6.05 4.57
CA ALA A 95 -1.40 6.58 5.77
C ALA A 95 -1.22 5.62 6.97
N GLU A 96 -1.46 4.32 6.77
CA GLU A 96 -1.25 3.30 7.80
C GLU A 96 0.23 3.19 8.22
N ALA A 97 1.17 3.35 7.28
CA ALA A 97 2.61 3.34 7.56
C ALA A 97 3.06 4.56 8.38
N LEU A 98 2.48 5.74 8.11
CA LEU A 98 2.75 6.97 8.87
C LEU A 98 2.29 6.88 10.33
N LEU A 99 1.19 6.15 10.57
CA LEU A 99 0.66 5.90 11.92
C LEU A 99 1.40 4.77 12.66
N ASN A 100 2.39 4.14 12.03
CA ASN A 100 3.18 3.10 12.66
C ASN A 100 4.38 3.74 13.40
N PRO A 101 4.38 3.75 14.75
CA PRO A 101 5.43 4.40 15.52
C PRO A 101 6.79 3.69 15.44
N GLN A 102 6.83 2.44 14.97
CA GLN A 102 8.10 1.76 14.70
C GLN A 102 8.74 2.23 13.39
N LEU A 103 7.96 2.75 12.44
CA LEU A 103 8.46 3.22 11.14
C LEU A 103 8.84 4.69 11.15
N VAL A 104 7.95 5.50 11.73
CA VAL A 104 8.01 6.95 11.71
C VAL A 104 7.78 7.49 13.12
N VAL A 105 8.58 8.48 13.52
CA VAL A 105 8.46 9.16 14.81
C VAL A 105 8.30 10.65 14.57
N GLY A 106 7.30 11.27 15.20
CA GLY A 106 7.06 12.71 15.19
C GLY A 106 5.62 13.05 15.56
N ALA A 107 5.28 14.35 15.54
CA ALA A 107 3.97 14.85 15.94
C ALA A 107 2.99 15.15 14.78
N GLU A 108 3.45 15.19 13.52
CA GLU A 108 2.63 15.61 12.37
C GLU A 108 2.09 14.43 11.52
N GLN A 109 2.46 13.21 11.87
CA GLN A 109 2.20 11.99 11.11
C GLN A 109 0.72 11.69 11.02
N GLU A 110 -0.04 11.98 12.08
CA GLU A 110 -1.49 11.80 12.10
C GLU A 110 -2.19 12.68 11.06
N GLN A 111 -1.81 13.95 10.99
CA GLN A 111 -2.36 14.92 10.04
C GLN A 111 -1.99 14.54 8.60
N GLN A 112 -0.76 14.07 8.37
CA GLN A 112 -0.34 13.56 7.07
C GLN A 112 -1.11 12.29 6.68
N ALA A 113 -1.31 11.35 7.61
CA ALA A 113 -2.10 10.15 7.37
C ALA A 113 -3.56 10.47 7.01
N VAL A 114 -4.17 11.43 7.71
CA VAL A 114 -5.53 11.91 7.39
C VAL A 114 -5.61 12.47 5.96
N LYS A 115 -4.62 13.27 5.52
CA LYS A 115 -4.59 13.77 4.12
C LYS A 115 -4.58 12.63 3.11
N TRP A 116 -3.78 11.59 3.35
CA TRP A 116 -3.72 10.42 2.49
C TRP A 116 -4.99 9.57 2.52
N TYR A 117 -5.61 9.39 3.69
CA TYR A 117 -6.93 8.74 3.78
C TYR A 117 -7.99 9.50 3.00
N LEU A 118 -8.01 10.84 3.09
CA LEU A 118 -8.96 11.67 2.33
C LEU A 118 -8.78 11.50 0.83
N LEU A 119 -7.54 11.47 0.33
CA LEU A 119 -7.26 11.24 -1.08
C LEU A 119 -7.72 9.84 -1.54
N ALA A 120 -7.43 8.81 -0.75
CA ALA A 120 -7.86 7.44 -1.06
C ALA A 120 -9.40 7.32 -1.03
N ALA A 121 -10.05 7.87 -0.01
CA ALA A 121 -11.49 7.79 0.17
C ALA A 121 -12.28 8.56 -0.91
N LYS A 122 -11.72 9.66 -1.44
CA LYS A 122 -12.27 10.37 -2.61
C LYS A 122 -12.24 9.55 -3.91
N GLN A 123 -11.41 8.51 -3.95
CA GLN A 123 -11.34 7.54 -5.04
C GLN A 123 -12.06 6.24 -4.67
N ASP A 124 -13.09 6.33 -3.82
CA ASP A 124 -13.96 5.23 -3.42
C ASP A 124 -13.25 4.09 -2.65
N HIS A 125 -12.07 4.35 -2.07
CA HIS A 125 -11.35 3.36 -1.28
C HIS A 125 -12.06 3.11 0.07
N ALA A 126 -12.86 2.04 0.11
CA ALA A 126 -13.74 1.69 1.22
C ALA A 126 -13.05 1.73 2.60
N MET A 127 -11.88 1.08 2.74
CA MET A 127 -11.18 1.04 4.04
C MET A 127 -10.66 2.42 4.47
N ALA A 128 -10.39 3.33 3.55
CA ALA A 128 -9.96 4.69 3.89
C ALA A 128 -11.15 5.50 4.42
N ALA A 129 -12.32 5.37 3.78
CA ALA A 129 -13.57 5.95 4.27
C ALA A 129 -13.94 5.42 5.66
N LEU A 130 -13.79 4.11 5.91
CA LEU A 130 -14.01 3.53 7.23
C LEU A 130 -13.05 4.09 8.30
N ARG A 131 -11.77 4.28 7.96
CA ARG A 131 -10.79 4.89 8.86
C ARG A 131 -11.16 6.33 9.22
N LEU A 132 -11.54 7.14 8.23
CA LEU A 132 -11.98 8.52 8.45
C LEU A 132 -13.25 8.59 9.30
N SER A 133 -14.23 7.73 9.02
CA SER A 133 -15.47 7.65 9.79
C SER A 133 -15.19 7.42 11.29
N LYS A 134 -14.33 6.44 11.61
CA LYS A 134 -13.91 6.17 12.99
C LYS A 134 -13.14 7.32 13.62
N ALA A 135 -12.22 7.94 12.87
CA ALA A 135 -11.43 9.07 13.36
C ALA A 135 -12.32 10.27 13.73
N TYR A 136 -13.29 10.63 12.88
CA TYR A 136 -14.27 11.68 13.17
C TYR A 136 -15.25 11.31 14.28
N ALA A 137 -15.65 10.04 14.42
CA ALA A 137 -16.53 9.63 15.51
C ALA A 137 -15.86 9.73 16.90
N GLN A 138 -14.54 9.56 16.93
CA GLN A 138 -13.75 9.49 18.17
C GLN A 138 -12.99 10.79 18.48
N GLY A 139 -12.82 11.68 17.50
CA GLY A 139 -11.92 12.83 17.64
C GLY A 139 -10.45 12.39 17.72
N ALA A 140 -10.02 11.55 16.78
CA ALA A 140 -8.66 10.98 16.75
C ALA A 140 -7.88 11.47 15.52
N LEU A 141 -6.56 11.17 15.48
CA LEU A 141 -5.66 11.56 14.39
C LEU A 141 -5.58 13.09 14.17
N GLY A 142 -5.70 13.86 15.25
CA GLY A 142 -5.77 15.32 15.20
C GLY A 142 -7.06 15.88 14.58
N LEU A 143 -8.08 15.05 14.34
CA LEU A 143 -9.41 15.50 13.92
C LEU A 143 -10.30 15.77 15.13
N GLU A 144 -11.12 16.82 15.03
CA GLU A 144 -12.19 17.05 15.99
C GLU A 144 -13.33 16.06 15.78
N LYS A 145 -14.02 15.73 16.86
CA LYS A 145 -15.18 14.85 16.80
C LYS A 145 -16.30 15.51 15.98
N SER A 146 -16.77 14.82 14.94
CA SER A 146 -17.86 15.29 14.09
C SER A 146 -18.72 14.11 13.65
N GLU A 147 -19.94 14.06 14.18
CA GLU A 147 -20.91 13.02 13.85
C GLU A 147 -21.34 13.10 12.37
N GLU A 148 -21.49 14.31 11.84
CA GLU A 148 -21.83 14.55 10.43
C GLU A 148 -20.75 13.98 9.49
N GLN A 149 -19.48 14.29 9.74
CA GLN A 149 -18.37 13.75 8.95
C GLN A 149 -18.26 12.23 9.11
N ALA A 150 -18.44 11.72 10.34
CA ALA A 150 -18.41 10.29 10.59
C ALA A 150 -19.47 9.53 9.79
N GLN A 151 -20.70 10.06 9.74
CA GLN A 151 -21.82 9.49 8.98
C GLN A 151 -21.59 9.61 7.47
N TYR A 152 -21.08 10.75 7.00
CA TYR A 152 -20.73 10.94 5.59
C TYR A 152 -19.74 9.86 5.12
N TRP A 153 -18.60 9.68 5.81
CA TRP A 153 -17.61 8.67 5.42
C TRP A 153 -18.11 7.23 5.62
N SER A 154 -18.95 6.98 6.63
CA SER A 154 -19.60 5.68 6.83
C SER A 154 -20.50 5.32 5.64
N SER A 155 -21.28 6.28 5.13
CA SER A 155 -22.14 6.07 3.96
C SER A 155 -21.34 5.71 2.70
N GLN A 156 -20.19 6.36 2.50
CA GLN A 156 -19.27 6.04 1.39
C GLN A 156 -18.74 4.60 1.53
N PHE A 157 -18.27 4.22 2.73
CA PHE A 157 -17.83 2.85 2.99
C PHE A 157 -18.92 1.81 2.67
N MET A 158 -20.15 2.03 3.14
CA MET A 158 -21.26 1.10 2.94
C MET A 158 -21.68 0.98 1.47
N ARG A 159 -21.70 2.10 0.74
CA ARG A 159 -22.02 2.12 -0.69
C ARG A 159 -21.08 1.21 -1.49
N HIS A 160 -19.79 1.28 -1.23
CA HIS A 160 -18.80 0.47 -1.96
C HIS A 160 -18.70 -0.96 -1.46
N SER A 161 -18.90 -1.20 -0.16
CA SER A 161 -18.96 -2.56 0.40
C SER A 161 -20.11 -3.36 -0.22
N LYS A 162 -21.29 -2.76 -0.36
CA LYS A 162 -22.47 -3.41 -0.96
C LYS A 162 -22.31 -3.71 -2.45
N MET A 163 -21.68 -2.83 -3.22
CA MET A 163 -21.36 -3.11 -4.63
C MET A 163 -20.39 -4.28 -4.80
N SER A 164 -19.52 -4.53 -3.82
CA SER A 164 -18.56 -5.65 -3.87
C SER A 164 -19.14 -7.00 -3.46
N SER A 165 -20.26 -7.03 -2.72
CA SER A 165 -20.95 -8.26 -2.32
C SER A 165 -21.94 -8.78 -3.36
N ASP A 166 -22.31 -7.94 -4.33
CA ASP A 166 -23.35 -8.21 -5.32
C ASP A 166 -22.79 -8.66 -6.69
N LEU A 167 -21.47 -8.92 -6.79
CA LEU A 167 -20.74 -9.44 -7.97
C LEU A 167 -20.15 -10.83 -7.69
#